data_AF-A0A6L5X9V2-F1
#
_entry.id   AF-A0A6L5X9V2-F1
#
_cell.length_a   1.000
_cell.length_b   1.000
_cell.length_c   1.000
_cell.angle_alpha   90.00
_cell.angle_beta   90.00
_cell.angle_gamma   90.00
#
_symmetry.space_group_name_H-M   'P 1'
#
loop_
_entity.id
_entity.type
_entity.pdbx_description
1 polymer ?
#
loop_
_entity_poly.entity_id
_entity_poly.type
_entity_poly.pdbx_seq_one_letter_code
_entity_poly.pdbx_strand_id
1 'polypeptide(L)'
;MDVCHADIHPCTGCVACGYEGPCVQKDDVEMIRQKLLASDMVVFATPLYYYGMSAQLKLVVDRFCAYNSSLNSRHLKSALLTVAGSHCNHMAVNVDCICLRNLSAIGENV
;
A
#
# COMPACT_ATOMS: atom_id res chain seq x y z
N MET A 1 -3.63 -11.16 -2.79
CA MET A 1 -2.32 -11.37 -3.44
C MET A 1 -1.28 -11.43 -2.33
N ASP A 2 -0.34 -12.36 -2.39
CA ASP A 2 0.74 -12.43 -1.43
C ASP A 2 1.93 -11.59 -1.91
N VAL A 3 2.24 -10.51 -1.19
CA VAL A 3 3.32 -9.57 -1.52
C VAL A 3 4.69 -10.06 -1.03
N CYS A 4 4.73 -11.03 -0.11
CA CYS A 4 5.99 -11.54 0.44
C CYS A 4 6.75 -12.41 -0.55
N HIS A 5 6.04 -13.00 -1.52
CA HIS A 5 6.60 -13.85 -2.57
C HIS A 5 6.68 -13.15 -3.94
N ALA A 6 6.31 -11.87 -4.02
CA ALA A 6 6.41 -11.09 -5.24
C ALA A 6 7.80 -10.44 -5.35
N ASP A 7 8.34 -10.38 -6.56
CA ASP A 7 9.58 -9.65 -6.82
C ASP A 7 9.25 -8.16 -6.99
N ILE A 8 9.53 -7.37 -5.96
CA ILE A 8 9.22 -5.94 -5.92
C ILE A 8 10.41 -5.19 -5.36
N HIS A 9 10.90 -4.25 -6.15
CA HIS A 9 12.03 -3.43 -5.76
C HIS A 9 11.54 -2.12 -5.11
N PRO A 10 12.39 -1.43 -4.33
CA PRO A 10 12.02 -0.14 -3.77
C PRO A 10 11.87 0.97 -4.81
N CYS A 11 10.93 1.86 -4.50
CA CYS A 11 10.92 3.29 -4.83
C CYS A 11 12.30 3.95 -5.12
N THR A 12 12.82 4.08 -6.35
CA THR A 12 14.09 4.84 -6.55
C THR A 12 13.88 6.34 -6.70
N GLY A 13 12.62 6.79 -6.84
CA GLY A 13 12.30 8.21 -7.00
C GLY A 13 12.85 8.83 -8.30
N CYS A 14 13.11 8.02 -9.33
CA CYS A 14 13.74 8.50 -10.57
C CYS A 14 12.81 9.31 -11.49
N VAL A 15 11.49 9.30 -11.23
CA VAL A 15 10.45 10.04 -11.97
C VAL A 15 10.37 9.70 -13.48
N ALA A 16 11.06 8.67 -13.95
CA ALA A 16 11.03 8.26 -15.36
C ALA A 16 9.63 7.83 -15.84
N CYS A 17 8.75 7.41 -14.92
CA CYS A 17 7.35 7.11 -15.21
C CYS A 17 6.47 8.35 -15.39
N GLY A 18 6.94 9.57 -15.06
CA GLY A 18 6.13 10.79 -15.16
C GLY A 18 4.82 10.76 -14.36
N TYR A 19 4.75 9.94 -13.31
CA TYR A 19 3.62 9.75 -12.40
C TYR A 19 2.33 9.12 -12.97
N GLU A 20 2.29 8.71 -14.25
CA GLU A 20 1.20 7.88 -14.81
C GLU A 20 1.67 6.92 -15.92
N GLY A 21 2.93 7.02 -16.34
CA GLY A 21 3.54 6.21 -17.37
C GLY A 21 4.14 4.89 -16.86
N PRO A 22 4.73 4.09 -17.76
CA PRO A 22 5.36 2.82 -17.39
C PRO A 22 6.58 3.07 -16.50
N CYS A 23 6.74 2.24 -15.46
CA CYS A 23 7.94 2.26 -14.64
C CYS A 23 9.14 1.66 -15.41
N VAL A 24 10.33 2.20 -15.15
CA VAL A 24 11.60 1.63 -15.66
C VAL A 24 11.98 0.34 -14.95
N GLN A 25 11.49 0.14 -13.72
CA GLN A 25 11.67 -1.08 -12.96
C GLN A 25 10.64 -2.10 -13.45
N LYS A 26 11.11 -3.21 -14.02
CA LYS A 26 10.28 -4.29 -14.54
C LYS A 26 10.17 -5.39 -13.48
N ASP A 27 9.31 -5.13 -12.51
CA ASP A 27 9.04 -6.01 -11.38
C ASP A 27 7.54 -6.33 -11.29
N ASP A 28 7.11 -7.09 -10.29
CA ASP A 28 5.71 -7.54 -10.17
C ASP A 28 4.72 -6.40 -9.86
N VAL A 29 5.19 -5.16 -9.70
CA VAL A 29 4.31 -4.03 -9.39
C VAL A 29 3.32 -3.72 -10.51
N GLU A 30 3.66 -4.01 -11.77
CA GLU A 30 2.74 -3.79 -12.90
C GLU A 30 1.51 -4.71 -12.78
N MET A 31 1.71 -5.96 -12.34
CA MET A 31 0.60 -6.88 -12.07
C MET A 31 -0.30 -6.35 -10.93
N ILE A 32 0.31 -5.77 -9.89
CA ILE A 32 -0.41 -5.15 -8.78
C ILE A 32 -1.21 -3.95 -9.29
N ARG A 33 -0.58 -3.06 -10.06
CA ARG A 33 -1.22 -1.88 -10.63
C ARG A 33 -2.47 -2.26 -11.42
N GLN A 34 -2.36 -3.26 -12.30
CA GLN A 34 -3.50 -3.73 -13.09
C GLN A 34 -4.63 -4.28 -12.22
N LYS A 35 -4.32 -5.13 -11.23
CA LYS A 35 -5.33 -5.67 -10.30
C LYS A 35 -5.98 -4.56 -9.47
N LEU A 36 -5.20 -3.61 -8.99
CA LEU A 36 -5.67 -2.50 -8.17
C LEU A 36 -6.58 -1.58 -8.98
N LEU A 37 -6.18 -1.22 -10.20
CA LEU A 37 -7.00 -0.46 -11.14
C LEU A 37 -8.16 -1.26 -11.71
N ALA A 38 -8.26 -2.58 -11.54
CA ALA A 38 -9.43 -3.35 -11.94
C ALA A 38 -10.43 -3.54 -10.78
N SER A 39 -10.01 -3.31 -9.54
CA SER A 39 -10.81 -3.61 -8.35
C SER A 39 -11.75 -2.45 -7.98
N ASP A 40 -12.81 -2.75 -7.23
CA ASP A 40 -13.66 -1.73 -6.58
C ASP A 40 -13.26 -1.48 -5.11
N MET A 41 -12.59 -2.46 -4.51
CA MET A 41 -12.10 -2.42 -3.14
C MET A 41 -10.75 -3.15 -3.02
N VAL A 42 -9.84 -2.61 -2.20
CA VAL A 42 -8.57 -3.24 -1.85
C VAL A 42 -8.52 -3.52 -0.34
N VAL A 43 -8.01 -4.68 0.07
CA VAL A 43 -7.73 -4.97 1.48
C VAL A 43 -6.25 -5.24 1.64
N PHE A 44 -5.59 -4.44 2.47
CA PHE A 44 -4.21 -4.64 2.87
C PHE A 44 -4.19 -5.49 4.14
N ALA A 45 -3.47 -6.60 4.13
CA ALA A 45 -3.30 -7.46 5.30
C ALA A 45 -1.82 -7.55 5.65
N THR A 46 -1.46 -7.19 6.87
CA THR A 46 -0.05 -7.20 7.31
C THR A 46 0.04 -7.50 8.81
N PRO A 47 1.05 -8.25 9.27
CA PRO A 47 1.42 -8.20 10.68
C PRO A 47 1.81 -6.77 11.06
N LEU A 48 1.55 -6.41 12.32
CA LEU A 48 2.01 -5.16 12.91
C LEU A 48 3.47 -5.34 13.32
N TYR A 49 4.38 -4.76 12.54
CA TYR A 49 5.82 -4.77 12.83
C TYR A 49 6.29 -3.37 13.21
N TYR A 50 6.80 -3.23 14.43
CA TYR A 50 7.25 -1.95 14.99
C TYR A 50 6.24 -0.80 14.77
N TYR A 51 4.98 -1.04 15.16
CA TYR A 51 3.87 -0.08 15.02
C TYR A 51 3.49 0.28 13.56
N GLY A 52 4.00 -0.45 12.58
CA GLY A 52 3.72 -0.23 11.17
C GLY A 52 3.39 -1.50 10.39
N MET A 53 3.22 -1.33 9.08
CA MET A 53 3.11 -2.44 8.14
C MET A 53 4.47 -3.12 7.90
N SER A 54 4.44 -4.33 7.36
CA SER A 54 5.63 -5.05 6.93
C SER A 54 6.36 -4.31 5.81
N ALA A 55 7.68 -4.48 5.75
CA ALA A 55 8.52 -3.87 4.71
C ALA A 55 8.07 -4.27 3.30
N GLN A 56 7.68 -5.53 3.13
CA GLN A 56 7.19 -6.09 1.87
C GLN A 56 5.93 -5.37 1.39
N LEU A 57 4.97 -5.11 2.28
CA LEU A 57 3.78 -4.34 1.92
C LEU A 57 4.13 -2.87 1.62
N LYS A 58 5.06 -2.29 2.38
CA LYS A 58 5.50 -0.91 2.17
C LYS A 58 6.14 -0.69 0.81
N LEU A 59 6.88 -1.67 0.28
CA LEU A 59 7.44 -1.62 -1.08
C LEU A 59 6.36 -1.39 -2.14
N VAL A 60 5.21 -2.05 -2.00
CA VAL A 60 4.05 -1.87 -2.88
C VAL A 60 3.45 -0.47 -2.74
N VAL A 61 3.22 -0.04 -1.50
CA VAL A 61 2.61 1.28 -1.22
C VAL A 61 3.49 2.41 -1.76
N ASP A 62 4.81 2.31 -1.61
CA ASP A 62 5.76 3.32 -2.09
C ASP A 62 5.79 3.46 -3.61
N ARG A 63 5.32 2.43 -4.34
CA ARG A 63 5.20 2.47 -5.80
C ARG A 63 3.96 3.21 -6.29
N PHE A 64 2.97 3.43 -5.43
CA PHE A 64 1.73 4.13 -5.83
C PHE A 64 1.97 5.54 -6.32
N CYS A 65 3.09 6.17 -5.93
CA CYS A 65 3.50 7.45 -6.48
C CYS A 65 3.50 7.46 -8.01
N ALA A 66 3.84 6.32 -8.65
CA ALA A 66 3.98 6.21 -10.11
C ALA A 66 2.65 6.21 -10.89
N TYR A 67 1.49 6.09 -10.23
CA TYR A 67 0.16 6.04 -10.86
C TYR A 67 -0.94 6.53 -9.91
N ASN A 68 -0.59 7.53 -9.10
CA ASN A 68 -1.42 8.04 -8.01
C ASN A 68 -2.72 8.68 -8.51
N SER A 69 -2.66 9.43 -9.62
CA SER A 69 -3.84 10.10 -10.19
C SER A 69 -4.84 9.06 -10.68
N SER A 70 -4.36 7.99 -11.32
CA SER A 70 -5.21 6.86 -11.72
C SER A 70 -5.91 6.23 -10.51
N LEU A 71 -5.19 5.99 -9.41
CA LEU A 71 -5.79 5.45 -8.17
C LEU A 71 -6.84 6.39 -7.56
N ASN A 72 -6.54 7.69 -7.50
CA ASN A 72 -7.44 8.68 -6.92
C ASN A 72 -8.73 8.83 -7.71
N SER A 73 -8.67 8.74 -9.04
CA SER A 73 -9.85 8.84 -9.92
C SER A 73 -10.86 7.71 -9.72
N ARG A 74 -10.41 6.56 -9.21
CA ARG A 74 -11.22 5.35 -9.09
C ARG A 74 -12.12 5.31 -7.87
N HIS A 75 -11.93 6.22 -6.91
CA HIS A 75 -12.66 6.20 -5.63
C HIS A 75 -12.64 4.80 -4.96
N LEU A 76 -11.49 4.10 -5.03
CA LEU A 76 -11.34 2.75 -4.51
C LEU A 76 -11.63 2.71 -3.02
N LYS A 77 -12.51 1.80 -2.59
CA LYS A 77 -12.66 1.51 -1.17
C LYS A 77 -11.43 0.77 -0.69
N SER A 78 -10.99 1.02 0.53
CA SER A 78 -9.85 0.29 1.09
C SER A 78 -10.14 -0.22 2.49
N ALA A 79 -9.53 -1.36 2.84
CA ALA A 79 -9.44 -1.85 4.20
C ALA A 79 -7.99 -2.18 4.60
N LEU A 80 -7.61 -2.07 5.88
CA LEU A 80 -6.33 -2.47 6.44
C LEU A 80 -6.62 -3.41 7.62
N LEU A 81 -6.06 -4.62 7.54
CA LEU A 81 -6.13 -5.65 8.56
C LEU A 81 -4.73 -5.83 9.15
N THR A 82 -4.62 -5.58 10.45
CA THR A 82 -3.37 -5.77 11.19
C THR A 82 -3.51 -6.84 12.26
N VAL A 83 -2.44 -7.62 12.44
CA VAL A 83 -2.34 -8.62 13.51
C VAL A 83 -1.12 -8.28 14.37
N ALA A 84 -1.32 -8.10 15.68
CA ALA A 84 -0.26 -7.80 16.62
C ALA A 84 -0.12 -8.92 17.66
N GLY A 85 1.12 -9.30 17.95
CA GLY A 85 1.47 -10.41 18.86
C GLY A 85 1.57 -10.01 20.33
N SER A 86 0.66 -9.19 20.83
CA SER A 86 0.54 -8.83 22.25
C SER A 86 -0.73 -9.50 22.81
N HIS A 87 -0.83 -9.72 24.12
CA HIS A 87 -2.06 -10.17 24.81
C HIS A 87 -3.27 -9.18 24.67
N CYS A 88 -3.29 -8.35 23.64
CA CYS A 88 -4.27 -7.32 23.37
C CYS A 88 -5.17 -7.77 22.21
N ASN A 89 -6.44 -8.08 22.51
CA ASN A 89 -7.51 -8.44 21.55
C ASN A 89 -7.92 -7.31 20.58
N HIS A 90 -7.04 -6.38 20.24
CA HIS A 90 -7.37 -5.25 19.38
C HIS A 90 -7.04 -5.55 17.91
N MET A 91 -8.05 -6.02 17.16
CA MET A 91 -8.09 -5.82 15.71
C MET A 91 -8.37 -4.34 15.45
N ALA A 92 -7.35 -3.59 15.03
CA ALA A 92 -7.54 -2.22 14.59
C ALA A 92 -8.08 -2.24 13.15
N VAL A 93 -9.34 -1.83 12.98
CA VAL A 93 -9.94 -1.56 11.67
C VAL A 93 -10.20 -0.06 11.60
N ASN A 94 -9.35 0.67 10.89
CA ASN A 94 -9.67 2.02 10.48
C ASN A 94 -8.97 2.34 9.16
N VAL A 95 -9.74 2.73 8.14
CA VAL A 95 -9.27 2.71 6.76
C VAL A 95 -9.88 3.83 5.95
N ASP A 96 -9.09 4.87 5.74
CA ASP A 96 -9.27 5.86 4.68
C ASP A 96 -7.99 5.85 3.83
N CYS A 97 -7.89 4.92 2.89
CA CYS A 97 -6.78 4.93 1.95
C CYS A 97 -7.30 5.10 0.52
N ILE A 98 -7.12 6.30 -0.02
CA ILE A 98 -7.04 6.47 -1.47
C ILE A 98 -5.66 7.00 -1.87
N CYS A 99 -5.11 8.05 -1.26
CA CYS A 99 -3.67 8.33 -1.28
C CYS A 99 -3.28 9.53 -0.38
N LEU A 100 -2.94 9.34 0.90
CA LEU A 100 -2.50 10.43 1.81
C LEU A 100 -3.58 11.50 2.12
N ARG A 101 -4.71 11.14 2.76
CA ARG A 101 -5.54 12.18 3.43
C ARG A 101 -5.26 12.37 4.92
N ASN A 102 -4.52 11.49 5.59
CA ASN A 102 -3.90 11.75 6.90
C ASN A 102 -2.95 10.61 7.29
N LEU A 103 -1.64 10.79 7.05
CA LEU A 103 -0.60 9.94 7.64
C LEU A 103 -0.34 10.34 9.12
N SER A 104 -1.40 10.65 9.87
CA SER A 104 -1.37 11.19 11.24
C SER A 104 -2.24 10.42 12.23
N ALA A 105 -2.66 9.19 11.91
CA ALA A 105 -3.49 8.39 12.82
C ALA A 105 -2.85 7.06 13.29
N ILE A 106 -1.53 6.91 13.15
CA ILE A 106 -0.77 5.79 13.78
C ILE A 106 0.33 6.35 14.68
N GLY A 107 0.04 7.45 15.38
CA GLY A 107 1.03 8.17 16.19
C GLY A 107 0.47 9.07 17.30
N GLU A 108 -0.76 8.86 17.77
CA GLU A 108 -1.26 9.53 18.99
C GLU A 108 -1.74 8.47 19.99
N ASN A 109 -0.80 7.99 20.80
CA ASN A 109 -0.93 7.62 22.21
C ASN A 109 0.38 6.94 22.64
N VAL A 110 1.43 7.74 22.77
CA VAL A 110 2.49 7.54 23.77
C VAL A 110 2.68 8.87 24.48
#